data_AF-I4Z140-F1
#
_entry.id   AF-I4Z140-F1
#
_cell.length_a   1.000
_cell.length_b   1.000
_cell.length_c   1.000
_cell.angle_alpha   90.00
_cell.angle_beta   90.00
_cell.angle_gamma   90.00
#
_symmetry.space_group_name_H-M   'P 1'
#
loop_
_entity.id
_entity.type
_entity.pdbx_description
1 polymer ?
#
loop_
_entity_poly.entity_id
_entity_poly.type
_entity_poly.pdbx_seq_one_letter_code
_entity_poly.pdbx_strand_id
1 'polypeptide(L)'
;MTYSLIQLAPGAYDLLLEGEIMGSVVRTGTGNKNTFWTAELLEDRPQGKWPAPFREIEHSFPNLDALCEWLGNPPVKSNFGRSNA
;
A
#
# COMPACT_ATOMS: atom_id res chain seq x y z
N MET A 1 -6.51 -2.11 -14.08
CA MET A 1 -5.53 -2.25 -12.99
C MET A 1 -6.30 -2.36 -11.70
N THR A 2 -6.30 -3.54 -11.10
CA THR A 2 -7.01 -3.78 -9.85
C THR A 2 -5.98 -3.99 -8.76
N TYR A 3 -5.79 -2.95 -7.94
CA TYR A 3 -4.96 -3.05 -6.76
C TYR A 3 -5.69 -3.80 -5.67
N SER A 4 -4.93 -4.48 -4.80
CA SER A 4 -5.44 -5.03 -3.55
C SER A 4 -4.37 -4.93 -2.48
N LEU A 5 -4.78 -4.73 -1.23
CA LEU A 5 -3.89 -4.67 -0.09
C LEU A 5 -4.08 -5.91 0.78
N ILE A 6 -2.97 -6.54 1.19
CA ILE A 6 -2.99 -7.64 2.18
C ILE A 6 -2.27 -7.15 3.44
N GLN A 7 -2.98 -7.06 4.56
CA GLN A 7 -2.41 -6.61 5.82
C GLN A 7 -1.47 -7.66 6.40
N LEU A 8 -0.20 -7.29 6.57
CA LEU A 8 0.83 -8.11 7.20
C LEU A 8 1.01 -7.78 8.69
N ALA A 9 0.84 -6.50 9.05
CA ALA A 9 0.90 -5.99 10.41
C ALA A 9 0.06 -4.72 10.56
N PRO A 10 -0.27 -4.27 11.79
CA PRO A 10 -0.80 -2.93 12.01
C PRO A 10 0.16 -1.87 11.45
N GLY A 11 -0.18 -1.29 10.30
CA GLY A 11 0.66 -0.31 9.62
C GLY A 11 1.57 -0.88 8.53
N ALA A 12 1.43 -2.14 8.13
CA ALA A 12 2.18 -2.71 7.01
C ALA A 12 1.28 -3.63 6.17
N TYR A 13 1.29 -3.43 4.84
CA TYR A 13 0.51 -4.19 3.88
C TYR A 13 1.35 -4.55 2.67
N ASP A 14 1.10 -5.71 2.08
CA ASP A 14 1.53 -6.00 0.72
C ASP A 14 0.61 -5.28 -0.26
N LEU A 15 1.21 -4.65 -1.26
CA LEU A 15 0.53 -4.05 -2.40
C LEU A 15 0.58 -5.02 -3.58
N LEU A 16 -0.59 -5.50 -3.98
CA LEU A 16 -0.73 -6.38 -5.13
C LEU A 16 -1.41 -5.64 -6.28
N LEU A 17 -0.99 -5.94 -7.50
CA LEU A 17 -1.71 -5.59 -8.73
C LEU A 17 -2.03 -6.89 -9.46
N GLU A 18 -3.31 -7.10 -9.73
CA GLU A 18 -3.78 -8.29 -10.45
C GLU A 18 -3.33 -9.62 -9.79
N GLY A 19 -3.11 -9.60 -8.47
CA GLY A 19 -2.70 -10.75 -7.68
C GLY A 19 -1.19 -10.94 -7.55
N GLU A 20 -0.37 -10.14 -8.22
CA GLU A 20 1.09 -10.15 -8.08
C GLU A 20 1.54 -9.10 -7.08
N ILE A 21 2.47 -9.45 -6.18
CA ILE A 21 3.08 -8.49 -5.26
C ILE A 21 3.92 -7.52 -6.07
N MET A 22 3.57 -6.25 -5.99
CA MET A 22 4.27 -5.16 -6.68
C MET A 22 5.05 -4.29 -5.71
N GLY A 23 4.63 -4.23 -4.46
CA GLY A 23 5.10 -3.23 -3.52
C GLY A 23 4.64 -3.50 -2.10
N SER A 24 4.86 -2.50 -1.26
CA SER A 24 4.36 -2.46 0.10
C SER A 24 3.68 -1.12 0.40
N VAL A 25 2.80 -1.13 1.39
CA VAL A 25 2.25 0.07 2.01
C VAL A 25 2.64 0.05 3.47
N VAL A 26 3.43 1.03 3.88
CA VAL A 26 3.97 1.11 5.25
C VAL A 26 3.56 2.40 5.92
N ARG A 27 3.29 2.31 7.21
CA ARG A 27 3.01 3.44 8.08
C ARG A 27 4.31 3.84 8.78
N THR A 28 4.75 5.07 8.53
CA THR A 28 5.94 5.66 9.14
C THR A 28 5.54 6.72 10.17
N GLY A 29 6.33 6.87 11.23
CA GLY A 29 6.14 7.90 12.26
C GLY A 29 5.84 7.34 13.65
N THR A 30 6.04 8.19 14.66
CA THR A 30 5.78 7.86 16.07
C THR A 30 4.63 8.71 16.61
N GLY A 31 3.57 8.03 17.07
CA GLY A 31 2.38 8.67 17.65
C GLY A 31 1.46 9.38 16.64
N ASN A 32 0.47 10.10 17.16
CA ASN A 32 -0.69 10.58 16.37
C ASN A 32 -0.39 11.82 15.52
N LYS A 33 0.76 12.48 15.69
CA LYS A 33 1.01 13.81 15.09
C LYS A 33 1.87 13.79 13.82
N ASN A 34 2.66 12.74 13.60
CA ASN A 34 3.58 12.62 12.46
C ASN A 34 3.46 11.24 11.78
N THR A 35 2.25 10.70 11.71
CA THR A 35 2.02 9.44 10.99
C THR A 35 1.85 9.72 9.50
N PHE A 36 2.65 9.06 8.67
CA PHE A 36 2.55 9.07 7.22
C PHE A 36 2.41 7.65 6.70
N TRP A 37 1.84 7.51 5.51
CA TRP A 37 1.69 6.25 4.81
C TRP A 37 2.43 6.33 3.50
N THR A 38 3.31 5.37 3.25
CA THR A 38 4.11 5.32 2.03
C THR A 38 3.71 4.09 1.24
N ALA A 39 3.35 4.28 -0.03
CA ALA A 39 3.25 3.20 -1.01
C ALA A 39 4.59 3.12 -1.76
N GLU A 40 5.25 1.98 -1.70
CA GLU A 40 6.58 1.74 -2.26
C GLU A 40 6.55 0.53 -3.21
N LEU A 41 7.21 0.62 -4.36
CA LEU A 41 7.36 -0.49 -5.31
C LEU A 41 8.61 -1.33 -4.98
N LEU A 42 8.53 -2.66 -5.15
CA LEU A 42 9.62 -3.60 -4.87
C LEU A 42 10.83 -3.45 -5.81
N GLU A 43 10.65 -2.90 -7.01
CA GLU A 43 11.67 -2.81 -8.04
C GLU A 43 11.79 -1.39 -8.59
N ASP A 44 13.03 -0.97 -8.84
CA ASP A 44 13.34 0.23 -9.62
C ASP A 44 13.09 -0.06 -11.11
N ARG A 45 11.80 -0.19 -11.46
CA ARG A 45 11.39 -0.46 -12.85
C ARG A 45 11.78 0.75 -13.71
N PRO A 46 12.21 0.54 -14.97
CA PRO A 46 12.54 1.64 -15.86
C PRO A 46 11.40 2.65 -15.93
N GLN A 47 11.74 3.94 -15.86
CA GLN A 47 10.80 5.05 -15.96
C GLN A 47 9.85 4.84 -17.16
N GLY A 48 8.54 4.84 -16.89
CA GLY A 48 7.49 4.56 -17.90
C GLY A 48 6.91 3.14 -17.88
N LYS A 49 7.44 2.23 -17.04
CA LYS A 49 6.82 0.92 -16.76
C LYS A 49 6.12 0.85 -15.41
N TRP A 50 6.00 1.97 -14.71
CA TRP A 50 5.26 2.01 -13.46
C TRP A 50 3.75 1.90 -13.73
N PRO A 51 3.05 1.04 -12.98
CA PRO A 51 1.61 0.92 -13.12
C PRO A 51 0.96 2.20 -12.58
N ALA A 52 0.00 2.74 -13.32
CA ALA A 52 -0.76 3.89 -12.86
C ALA A 52 -1.47 3.53 -11.53
N PRO A 53 -1.41 4.38 -10.49
CA PRO A 53 -1.05 5.80 -10.52
C PRO A 53 0.41 6.15 -10.20
N PHE A 54 1.31 5.18 -10.05
CA PHE A 54 2.70 5.43 -9.66
C PHE A 54 3.45 6.26 -10.71
N ARG A 55 4.14 7.28 -10.23
CA ARG A 55 5.03 8.15 -11.02
C ARG A 55 6.45 8.22 -10.50
N GLU A 56 6.72 7.50 -9.41
CA GLU A 56 7.99 7.38 -8.68
C GLU A 56 7.93 6.05 -7.92
N ILE A 57 9.06 5.56 -7.42
CA ILE A 57 9.14 4.30 -6.66
C ILE A 57 8.37 4.37 -5.33
N GLU A 58 8.32 5.55 -4.71
CA GLU A 58 7.66 5.80 -3.43
C GLU A 58 6.69 6.99 -3.54
N HIS A 59 5.52 6.87 -2.91
CA HIS A 59 4.55 7.96 -2.76
C HIS A 59 4.07 8.03 -1.32
N SER A 60 4.16 9.23 -0.71
CA SER A 60 3.78 9.45 0.68
C SER A 60 2.45 10.17 0.82
N PHE A 61 1.66 9.74 1.79
CA PHE A 61 0.30 10.19 2.06
C PHE A 61 0.11 10.49 3.55
N PRO A 62 -0.80 11.40 3.92
CA PRO A 62 -1.05 11.74 5.32
C PRO A 62 -1.82 10.66 6.09
N ASN A 63 -2.57 9.78 5.41
CA ASN A 63 -3.36 8.72 6.03
C ASN A 63 -3.60 7.57 5.02
N LEU A 64 -4.07 6.43 5.53
CA LEU A 64 -4.33 5.24 4.71
C LEU A 64 -5.48 5.46 3.72
N ASP A 65 -6.51 6.23 4.10
CA ASP A 65 -7.68 6.47 3.24
C ASP A 65 -7.29 7.23 1.97
N ALA A 66 -6.47 8.29 2.10
CA ALA A 66 -5.94 9.05 0.97
C ALA A 66 -5.09 8.18 0.02
N LEU A 67 -4.32 7.25 0.58
CA LEU A 67 -3.55 6.27 -0.19
C LEU A 67 -4.49 5.30 -0.93
N CYS A 68 -5.51 4.77 -0.24
CA CYS A 68 -6.52 3.90 -0.84
C CYS A 68 -7.29 4.59 -1.97
N GLU A 69 -7.73 5.83 -1.76
CA GLU A 69 -8.40 6.63 -2.79
C GLU A 69 -7.50 6.80 -4.02
N TRP A 70 -6.21 7.10 -3.81
CA TRP A 70 -5.23 7.23 -4.87
C TRP A 70 -5.06 5.94 -5.67
N LEU A 71 -5.03 4.78 -4.99
CA LEU A 71 -4.99 3.45 -5.63
C LEU A 71 -6.32 3.02 -6.28
N GLY A 72 -7.38 3.83 -6.19
CA GLY A 72 -8.70 3.51 -6.76
C GLY A 72 -9.58 2.65 -5.84
N ASN A 73 -9.49 2.85 -4.52
CA ASN A 73 -10.23 2.15 -3.47
C ASN A 73 -10.03 0.62 -3.50
N PRO A 74 -8.79 0.13 -3.32
CA PRO A 74 -8.50 -1.28 -3.37
C PRO A 74 -9.19 -2.04 -2.22
N PRO A 75 -9.66 -3.28 -2.46
CA PRO A 75 -10.05 -4.14 -1.37
C PRO A 75 -8.86 -4.40 -0.44
N VAL A 76 -9.09 -4.24 0.87
CA VAL A 76 -8.12 -4.54 1.92
C VAL A 76 -8.48 -5.87 2.57
N LYS A 77 -7.58 -6.84 2.49
CA LYS A 77 -7.70 -8.15 3.15
C LYS A 77 -6.81 -8.17 4.38
N SER A 78 -7.35 -8.58 5.52
CA SER A 78 -6.52 -8.82 6.70
C SER A 78 -6.01 -10.26 6.68
N ASN A 79 -4.68 -10.44 6.73
CA ASN A 79 -4.07 -11.76 6.90
C ASN A 79 -4.07 -12.22 8.37
N PHE A 80 -4.42 -11.32 9.29
CA PHE A 80 -4.82 -11.68 10.64
C PHE A 80 -6.22 -12.28 10.54
N GLY A 81 -6.25 -13.59 10.31
CA GLY A 81 -7.48 -14.35 10.33
C GLY A 81 -8.35 -13.89 11.49
N ARG A 82 -9.64 -13.65 11.20
CA ARG A 82 -10.64 -13.76 12.26
C ARG A 82 -10.59 -15.20 12.75
N SER A 83 -9.68 -15.48 13.68
CA SER A 83 -9.86 -16.54 14.66
C SER A 83 -11.06 -16.09 15.50
N ASN A 84 -12.27 -16.38 15.01
CA ASN A 84 -13.42 -16.45 15.91
C ASN A 84 -13.12 -17.61 16.86
N ALA A 85 -12.66 -17.26 18.06
CA ALA A 85 -12.74 -18.14 19.22
C ALA A 85 -14.20 -18.22 19.69
#